data_AF-A0A248JQQ4-F1
#
_entry.id   AF-A0A248JQQ4-F1
#
_cell.length_a   1.000
_cell.length_b   1.000
_cell.length_c   1.000
_cell.angle_alpha   90.00
_cell.angle_beta   90.00
_cell.angle_gamma   90.00
#
_symmetry.space_group_name_H-M   'P 1'
#
loop_
_entity.id
_entity.type
_entity.pdbx_description
1 polymer ?
#
loop_
_entity_poly.entity_id
_entity_poly.type
_entity_poly.pdbx_seq_one_letter_code
_entity_poly.pdbx_strand_id
1 'polypeptide(L)'
;MPALSLLAEEDGRVVGHILLTRAAIRGARGSVPTLALAPLSVVPEWQGRGVGGRLVRAAHQRARDLGYGSVVLVGIPDYYRRFGYRPMADHAIAVPFTVSARNCIVLALTPDGLSGVEGMVQYAPEWMDG
;
A
#
# COMPACT_ATOMS: atom_id res chain seq x y z
N MET A 1 6.48 11.71 -3.55
CA MET A 1 7.79 11.42 -4.16
C MET A 1 7.58 10.79 -5.53
N PRO A 2 8.15 11.33 -6.62
CA PRO A 2 7.90 10.84 -7.98
C PRO A 2 8.24 9.35 -8.18
N ALA A 3 9.27 8.86 -7.49
CA ALA A 3 9.75 7.47 -7.59
C ALA A 3 8.75 6.40 -7.12
N LEU A 4 7.66 6.79 -6.46
CA LEU A 4 6.62 5.92 -5.92
C LEU A 4 5.27 6.08 -6.64
N SER A 5 5.28 6.78 -7.78
CA SER A 5 4.15 6.93 -8.69
C SER A 5 4.51 6.22 -10.00
N LEU A 6 3.82 5.14 -10.35
CA LEU A 6 4.10 4.37 -11.57
C LEU A 6 2.92 4.42 -12.53
N LEU A 7 3.23 4.58 -13.82
CA LEU A 7 2.27 4.50 -14.92
C LEU A 7 2.44 3.16 -15.64
N ALA A 8 1.33 2.58 -16.07
CA ALA A 8 1.32 1.50 -17.05
C ALA A 8 0.98 2.12 -18.41
N GLU A 9 1.81 1.83 -19.40
CA GLU A 9 1.63 2.31 -20.77
C GLU A 9 1.49 1.13 -21.73
N GLU A 10 0.55 1.23 -22.65
CA GLU A 10 0.32 0.28 -23.74
C GLU A 10 0.08 1.10 -25.02
N ASP A 11 0.80 0.79 -26.10
CA ASP A 11 0.75 1.53 -27.38
C ASP A 11 0.87 3.07 -27.24
N GLY A 12 1.74 3.51 -26.32
CA GLY A 12 1.98 4.94 -26.05
C GLY A 12 0.85 5.63 -25.29
N ARG A 13 -0.11 4.89 -24.71
CA ARG A 13 -1.21 5.41 -23.90
C ARG A 13 -1.06 4.97 -22.46
N VAL A 14 -1.28 5.89 -21.52
CA VAL A 14 -1.41 5.55 -20.11
C VAL A 14 -2.71 4.78 -19.88
N VAL A 15 -2.59 3.52 -19.43
CA VAL A 15 -3.73 2.61 -19.19
C VAL A 15 -3.95 2.30 -17.71
N GLY A 16 -3.01 2.71 -16.85
CA GLY A 16 -3.15 2.55 -15.42
C GLY A 16 -2.11 3.33 -14.64
N HIS A 17 -2.39 3.50 -13.35
CA HIS A 17 -1.55 4.26 -12.42
C HIS A 17 -1.61 3.62 -11.04
N ILE A 18 -0.49 3.66 -10.32
CA ILE A 18 -0.42 3.33 -8.90
C ILE A 18 0.45 4.34 -8.17
N LEU A 19 0.02 4.69 -6.96
CA LEU A 19 0.75 5.58 -6.07
C LEU A 19 1.00 4.92 -4.71
N LEU A 20 2.24 5.05 -4.23
CA LEU A 20 2.61 4.82 -2.84
C LEU A 20 2.99 6.17 -2.20
N THR A 21 2.30 6.53 -1.12
CA THR A 21 2.60 7.74 -0.33
C THR A 21 3.29 7.36 0.97
N ARG A 22 4.07 8.28 1.53
CA ARG A 22 4.75 8.04 2.81
C ARG A 22 3.71 8.01 3.93
N ALA A 23 3.90 7.06 4.84
CA ALA A 23 3.15 6.98 6.08
C ALA A 23 4.09 6.46 7.17
N ALA A 24 3.60 6.40 8.40
CA ALA A 24 4.29 5.73 9.48
C ALA A 24 3.31 4.92 10.32
N ILE A 25 3.80 3.93 11.05
CA ILE A 25 3.03 3.22 12.07
C ILE A 25 3.60 3.66 13.42
N ARG A 26 2.81 4.38 14.20
CA ARG A 26 3.21 4.92 15.50
C ARG A 26 2.68 4.03 16.62
N GLY A 27 3.59 3.36 17.30
CA GLY A 27 3.33 2.54 18.48
C GLY A 27 4.02 3.09 19.73
N ALA A 28 3.95 2.34 20.83
CA ALA A 28 4.56 2.72 22.11
C ALA A 28 6.11 2.80 22.04
N ARG A 29 6.73 1.98 21.18
CA ARG A 29 8.19 1.91 21.00
C ARG A 29 8.75 2.92 19.99
N GLY A 30 7.90 3.75 19.39
CA GLY A 30 8.30 4.75 18.41
C GLY A 30 7.49 4.68 17.12
N SER A 31 8.06 5.24 16.05
CA SER A 31 7.42 5.34 14.74
C SER A 31 8.24 4.57 13.69
N VAL A 32 7.58 3.65 12.99
CA VAL A 32 8.19 2.83 11.93
C VAL A 32 7.73 3.34 10.57
N PRO A 33 8.63 3.69 9.64
CA PRO A 33 8.25 4.10 8.29
C PRO A 33 7.48 3.01 7.53
N THR A 34 6.42 3.39 6.83
CA THR A 34 5.67 2.52 5.92
C THR A 34 5.24 3.32 4.68
N LEU A 35 4.53 2.67 3.76
CA LEU A 35 3.88 3.33 2.63
C LEU A 35 2.40 3.03 2.61
N ALA A 36 1.58 4.00 2.22
CA ALA A 36 0.16 3.78 1.93
C ALA A 36 -0.03 3.62 0.42
N LEU A 37 -0.69 2.54 0.00
CA LEU A 37 -1.05 2.31 -1.40
C LEU A 37 -2.43 2.92 -1.68
N ALA A 38 -2.45 4.07 -2.35
CA ALA A 38 -3.64 4.62 -2.97
C ALA A 38 -3.28 5.87 -3.82
N PRO A 39 -3.96 6.11 -4.97
CA PRO A 39 -4.88 5.18 -5.63
C PRO A 39 -4.15 4.07 -6.43
N LEU A 40 -4.90 3.03 -6.80
CA LEU A 40 -4.61 2.12 -7.90
C LEU A 40 -5.76 2.24 -8.91
N SER A 41 -5.45 2.61 -10.14
CA SER A 41 -6.46 2.84 -11.18
C SER A 41 -6.05 2.17 -12.49
N VAL A 42 -7.02 1.56 -13.18
CA VAL A 42 -6.84 0.96 -14.51
C VAL A 42 -8.03 1.37 -15.35
N VAL A 43 -7.75 1.87 -16.56
CA VAL A 43 -8.74 2.25 -17.56
C VAL A 43 -9.69 1.06 -17.81
N PRO A 44 -11.03 1.24 -17.83
CA PRO A 44 -12.00 0.13 -17.86
C PRO A 44 -11.72 -0.94 -18.91
N GLU A 45 -11.36 -0.54 -20.14
CA GLU A 45 -11.07 -1.43 -21.27
C GLU A 45 -9.85 -2.34 -21.04
N TRP A 46 -8.99 -1.96 -20.10
CA TRP A 46 -7.75 -2.66 -19.71
C TRP A 46 -7.87 -3.43 -18.38
N GLN A 47 -9.03 -3.37 -17.73
CA GLN A 47 -9.31 -4.17 -16.54
C GLN A 47 -9.40 -5.66 -16.90
N GLY A 48 -9.15 -6.55 -15.92
CA GLY A 48 -9.12 -8.00 -16.15
C GLY A 48 -7.89 -8.51 -16.92
N ARG A 49 -7.09 -7.65 -17.55
CA ARG A 49 -5.88 -8.01 -18.35
C ARG A 49 -4.57 -8.09 -17.54
N GLY A 50 -4.68 -8.08 -16.21
CA GLY A 50 -3.53 -8.15 -15.31
C GLY A 50 -2.75 -6.84 -15.09
N VAL A 51 -3.12 -5.72 -15.73
CA VAL A 51 -2.42 -4.42 -15.62
C VAL A 51 -2.24 -3.99 -14.16
N GLY A 52 -3.33 -3.93 -13.39
CA GLY A 52 -3.27 -3.52 -11.98
C GLY A 52 -2.37 -4.43 -11.13
N GLY A 53 -2.33 -5.73 -11.44
CA GLY A 53 -1.44 -6.65 -10.73
C GLY A 53 0.04 -6.48 -11.08
N ARG A 54 0.36 -6.07 -12.32
CA ARG A 54 1.74 -5.71 -12.70
C ARG A 54 2.17 -4.41 -11.99
N LEU A 55 1.30 -3.41 -11.95
CA LEU A 55 1.53 -2.15 -11.23
C LEU A 55 1.80 -2.38 -9.75
N VAL A 56 0.97 -3.18 -9.06
CA VAL A 56 1.16 -3.49 -7.63
C VAL A 56 2.52 -4.13 -7.37
N ARG A 57 2.90 -5.15 -8.14
CA ARG A 57 4.19 -5.83 -7.97
C ARG A 57 5.38 -4.90 -8.25
N ALA A 58 5.30 -4.09 -9.30
CA ALA A 58 6.34 -3.12 -9.63
C ALA A 58 6.51 -2.06 -8.51
N ALA A 59 5.41 -1.56 -7.96
CA ALA A 59 5.42 -0.61 -6.86
C ALA A 59 6.03 -1.22 -5.59
N HIS A 60 5.67 -2.47 -5.25
CA HIS A 60 6.28 -3.18 -4.13
C HIS A 60 7.77 -3.40 -4.31
N GLN A 61 8.21 -3.79 -5.51
CA GLN A 61 9.63 -3.97 -5.78
C GLN A 61 10.38 -2.65 -5.58
N ARG A 62 9.88 -1.56 -6.15
CA ARG A 62 10.48 -0.23 -5.98
C ARG A 62 10.52 0.20 -4.52
N ALA A 63 9.47 -0.09 -3.74
CA ALA A 63 9.43 0.21 -2.31
C ALA A 63 10.51 -0.57 -1.53
N ARG A 64 10.71 -1.86 -1.85
CA ARG A 64 11.81 -2.66 -1.27
C ARG A 64 13.17 -2.08 -1.60
N ASP A 65 13.39 -1.73 -2.86
CA ASP A 65 14.67 -1.18 -3.33
C ASP A 65 15.01 0.16 -2.65
N LEU A 66 13.98 0.91 -2.23
CA LEU A 66 14.11 2.14 -1.46
C LEU A 66 14.23 1.92 0.06
N GLY A 67 14.27 0.66 0.51
CA GLY A 67 14.48 0.28 1.91
C GLY A 67 13.21 0.28 2.79
N TYR A 68 12.01 0.32 2.21
CA TYR A 68 10.77 0.23 2.99
C TYR A 68 10.48 -1.22 3.41
N GLY A 69 10.11 -1.40 4.68
CA GLY A 69 9.77 -2.71 5.24
C GLY A 69 8.32 -3.14 5.03
N SER A 70 7.39 -2.20 4.81
CA SER A 70 5.97 -2.53 4.72
C SER A 70 5.15 -1.57 3.84
N VAL A 71 3.97 -2.02 3.44
CA VAL A 71 2.92 -1.23 2.79
C VAL A 71 1.57 -1.49 3.45
N VAL A 72 0.87 -0.42 3.81
CA VAL A 72 -0.49 -0.42 4.33
C VAL A 72 -1.50 -0.05 3.24
N LEU A 73 -2.72 -0.57 3.36
CA LEU A 73 -3.80 -0.31 2.42
C LEU A 73 -5.15 -0.48 3.12
N VAL A 74 -6.08 0.43 2.81
CA VAL A 74 -7.51 0.25 3.09
C VAL A 74 -8.19 -0.08 1.76
N GLY A 75 -8.59 -1.32 1.54
CA GLY A 75 -9.03 -1.78 0.23
C GLY A 75 -9.79 -3.11 0.26
N ILE A 76 -9.81 -3.81 -0.88
CA ILE A 76 -10.57 -5.05 -1.09
C ILE A 76 -9.66 -6.27 -0.80
N PRO A 77 -9.79 -6.95 0.35
CA PRO A 77 -8.80 -7.95 0.78
C PRO A 77 -8.62 -9.10 -0.19
N ASP A 78 -9.71 -9.58 -0.80
CA ASP A 78 -9.65 -10.73 -1.70
C ASP A 78 -8.84 -10.44 -2.96
N TYR A 79 -8.84 -9.19 -3.44
CA TYR A 79 -7.99 -8.77 -4.56
C TYR A 79 -6.51 -8.73 -4.16
N TYR A 80 -6.21 -8.27 -2.94
CA TYR A 80 -4.84 -8.01 -2.49
C TYR A 80 -4.15 -9.21 -1.83
N ARG A 81 -4.91 -10.23 -1.39
CA ARG A 81 -4.36 -11.48 -0.82
C ARG A 81 -3.34 -12.14 -1.74
N ARG A 82 -3.53 -12.06 -3.07
CA ARG A 82 -2.61 -12.60 -4.07
C ARG A 82 -1.22 -11.95 -4.12
N PHE A 83 -1.04 -10.81 -3.46
CA PHE A 83 0.26 -10.14 -3.30
C PHE A 83 0.87 -10.34 -1.92
N GLY A 84 0.23 -11.13 -1.04
CA GLY A 84 0.70 -11.41 0.31
C GLY A 84 0.17 -10.46 1.40
N TYR A 85 -0.78 -9.58 1.07
CA TYR A 85 -1.43 -8.74 2.07
C TYR A 85 -2.21 -9.58 3.09
N ARG A 86 -2.15 -9.17 4.35
CA ARG A 86 -2.83 -9.78 5.51
C ARG A 86 -3.57 -8.71 6.31
N PRO A 87 -4.56 -9.07 7.14
CA PRO A 87 -5.21 -8.12 8.03
C PRO A 87 -4.21 -7.35 8.90
N MET A 88 -4.38 -6.04 9.04
CA MET A 88 -3.58 -5.22 9.97
C MET A 88 -3.75 -5.65 11.43
N ALA A 89 -4.92 -6.19 11.77
CA ALA A 89 -5.26 -6.66 13.11
C ALA A 89 -4.34 -7.79 13.61
N ASP A 90 -3.78 -8.61 12.70
CA ASP A 90 -2.83 -9.68 13.02
C ASP A 90 -1.53 -9.12 13.64
N HIS A 91 -1.27 -7.82 13.47
CA HIS A 91 -0.10 -7.10 13.97
C HIS A 91 -0.46 -5.98 14.97
N ALA A 92 -1.70 -5.94 15.47
CA ALA A 92 -2.21 -4.84 16.29
C ALA A 92 -2.00 -3.45 15.63
N ILE A 93 -2.12 -3.38 14.29
CA ILE A 93 -2.08 -2.14 13.53
C ILE A 93 -3.50 -1.64 13.29
N ALA A 94 -3.72 -0.33 13.45
CA ALA A 94 -5.01 0.32 13.22
C ALA A 94 -4.85 1.60 12.37
N VAL A 95 -5.95 2.09 11.81
CA VAL A 95 -6.02 3.36 11.06
C VAL A 95 -6.74 4.43 11.89
N PRO A 96 -6.48 5.74 11.67
CA PRO A 96 -6.99 6.81 12.53
C PRO A 96 -8.42 7.26 12.16
N PHE A 97 -9.18 6.41 11.48
CA PHE A 97 -10.54 6.71 11.01
C PHE A 97 -11.41 5.45 11.02
N THR A 98 -12.73 5.66 11.01
CA THR A 98 -13.70 4.56 11.07
C THR A 98 -13.83 3.87 9.70
N VAL A 99 -13.39 2.63 9.63
CA VAL A 99 -13.58 1.74 8.48
C VAL A 99 -13.69 0.30 8.98
N SER A 100 -14.26 -0.58 8.16
CA SER A 100 -14.27 -2.01 8.49
C SER A 100 -12.85 -2.55 8.61
N ALA A 101 -12.52 -3.15 9.75
CA ALA A 101 -11.22 -3.78 9.99
C ALA A 101 -10.86 -4.83 8.93
N ARG A 102 -11.88 -5.47 8.33
CA ARG A 102 -11.73 -6.36 7.17
C ARG A 102 -10.92 -5.72 6.04
N ASN A 103 -11.13 -4.43 5.78
CA ASN A 103 -10.54 -3.73 4.64
C ASN A 103 -9.13 -3.20 4.95
N CYS A 104 -8.73 -3.20 6.22
CA CYS A 104 -7.41 -2.75 6.67
C CYS A 104 -6.40 -3.89 6.53
N ILE A 105 -5.54 -3.79 5.51
CA ILE A 105 -4.57 -4.82 5.17
C ILE A 105 -3.15 -4.26 5.06
N VAL A 106 -2.17 -5.09 5.40
CA VAL A 106 -0.74 -4.76 5.39
C VAL A 106 0.06 -5.85 4.70
N LEU A 107 1.15 -5.44 4.04
CA LEU A 107 2.12 -6.32 3.42
C LEU A 107 3.50 -6.08 4.05
N ALA A 108 4.16 -7.14 4.49
CA ALA A 108 5.60 -7.13 4.74
C ALA A 108 6.34 -7.19 3.39
N LEU A 109 7.18 -6.19 3.12
CA LEU A 109 7.99 -6.14 1.91
C LEU A 109 9.27 -6.98 2.04
N THR A 110 9.76 -7.17 3.26
CA THR A 110 10.91 -8.01 3.62
C THR A 110 10.49 -9.04 4.69
N PRO A 111 11.25 -10.12 4.92
CA PRO A 111 10.90 -11.15 5.93
C PRO A 111 10.58 -10.57 7.31
N ASP A 112 11.36 -9.57 7.75
CA ASP A 112 11.21 -8.93 9.07
C ASP A 112 10.46 -7.59 9.01
N GLY A 113 9.87 -7.24 7.87
CA GLY A 113 9.30 -5.91 7.62
C GLY A 113 8.14 -5.50 8.52
N LEU A 114 7.56 -6.46 9.26
CA LEU A 114 6.53 -6.24 10.28
C LEU A 114 6.92 -6.80 11.67
N SER A 115 8.18 -7.21 11.86
CA SER A 115 8.64 -7.75 13.14
C SER A 115 8.56 -6.67 14.22
N GLY A 116 7.75 -6.91 15.25
CA GLY A 116 7.53 -5.95 16.34
C GLY A 116 6.85 -4.64 15.92
N VAL A 117 6.23 -4.58 14.74
CA VAL A 117 5.50 -3.40 14.26
C VAL A 117 4.05 -3.47 14.75
N GLU A 118 3.63 -2.45 15.50
CA GLU A 118 2.28 -2.30 16.06
C GLU A 118 1.91 -0.82 16.18
N GLY A 119 0.62 -0.50 16.29
CA GLY A 119 0.15 0.85 16.59
C GLY A 119 -0.71 1.47 15.49
N MET A 120 -0.76 2.80 15.45
CA MET A 120 -1.67 3.54 14.59
C MET A 120 -0.96 4.07 13.34
N VAL A 121 -1.55 3.84 12.17
CA VAL A 121 -1.09 4.42 10.91
C VAL A 121 -1.25 5.94 10.97
N GLN A 122 -0.18 6.65 10.65
CA GLN A 122 -0.16 8.09 10.43
C GLN A 122 0.07 8.33 8.95
N TYR A 123 -0.99 8.76 8.26
CA TYR A 123 -0.91 9.17 6.86
C TYR A 123 -0.24 10.54 6.77
N ALA A 124 0.33 10.85 5.60
CA ALA A 124 0.83 12.19 5.33
C ALA A 124 -0.32 13.22 5.44
N PRO A 125 -0.05 14.46 5.90
CA PRO A 125 -1.08 15.47 6.17
C PRO A 125 -2.03 15.70 4.99
N GLU A 126 -1.53 15.59 3.76
CA GLU A 126 -2.30 15.76 2.53
C GLU A 126 -3.46 14.75 2.33
N TRP A 127 -3.59 13.73 3.19
CA TRP A 127 -4.72 12.79 3.21
C TRP A 127 -5.75 13.08 4.33
N MET A 128 -5.46 14.01 5.24
CA MET A 128 -6.33 14.31 6.40
C MET A 128 -7.18 15.59 6.21
N ASP A 129 -6.94 16.35 5.14
CA ASP A 129 -7.74 17.52 4.77
C ASP A 129 -8.77 17.11 3.70
N GLY A 130 -9.93 16.61 4.15
CA GLY A 130 -11.07 16.25 3.31
C GLY A 130 -12.39 16.59 3.99
#